data_AF-A0A182KDZ2-F1
#
_entry.id   AF-A0A182KDZ2-F1
#
_cell.length_a   1.000
_cell.length_b   1.000
_cell.length_c   1.000
_cell.angle_alpha   90.00
_cell.angle_beta   90.00
_cell.angle_gamma   90.00
#
_symmetry.space_group_name_H-M   'P 1'
#
loop_
_entity.id
_entity.type
_entity.pdbx_description
1 polymer ?
#
loop_
_entity_poly.entity_id
_entity_poly.type
_entity_poly.pdbx_seq_one_letter_code
_entity_poly.pdbx_strand_id
1 'polypeptide(L)'
;MAIIKPLANFTGEYMCIVQTYASIDRKSAKLKIIVRESKFDLSYYLNGDGYITVDCHARDISPLPELQIRINYELFETENLKSVQGENGLYNVSISGRIRKDQLESPAMIECLLSIPETNYNKRRSTTYYGKS
;
A
#
# COMPACT_ATOMS: atom_id res chain seq x y z
N MET A 1 -22.05 14.80 18.00
CA MET A 1 -21.79 13.37 17.71
C MET A 1 -20.29 13.19 17.61
N ALA A 2 -19.75 12.17 18.27
CA ALA A 2 -18.34 11.80 18.16
C ALA A 2 -18.26 10.33 17.76
N ILE A 3 -17.38 10.01 16.81
CA ILE A 3 -17.06 8.61 16.46
C ILE A 3 -15.95 8.17 17.41
N ILE A 4 -16.30 7.31 18.36
CA ILE A 4 -15.39 6.81 19.40
C ILE A 4 -15.09 5.35 19.09
N LYS A 5 -13.81 4.97 19.07
CA LYS A 5 -13.33 3.60 18.75
C LYS A 5 -13.94 3.08 17.43
N PRO A 6 -13.60 3.69 16.28
CA PRO A 6 -14.17 3.31 15.01
C PRO A 6 -13.88 1.86 14.65
N LEU A 7 -14.89 1.18 14.11
CA LEU A 7 -14.81 -0.20 13.60
C LEU A 7 -14.85 -0.18 12.06
N ALA A 8 -14.38 -1.25 11.41
CA ALA A 8 -14.33 -1.33 9.94
C ALA A 8 -15.71 -1.11 9.28
N ASN A 9 -16.78 -1.58 9.92
CA ASN A 9 -18.17 -1.41 9.48
C ASN A 9 -18.71 0.02 9.65
N PHE A 10 -17.93 0.96 10.19
CA PHE A 10 -18.26 2.39 10.21
C PHE A 10 -17.83 3.09 8.91
N THR A 11 -17.27 2.37 7.95
CA THR A 11 -17.04 2.92 6.60
C THR A 11 -18.38 3.17 5.91
N GLY A 12 -18.58 4.37 5.36
CA GLY A 12 -19.83 4.72 4.68
C GLY A 12 -19.98 6.20 4.36
N GLU A 13 -21.16 6.57 3.86
CA GLU A 13 -21.55 7.97 3.64
C GLU A 13 -22.15 8.56 4.92
N TYR A 14 -21.58 9.65 5.40
CA TYR A 14 -22.06 10.38 6.56
C TYR A 14 -22.66 11.71 6.12
N MET A 15 -23.87 11.97 6.57
CA MET A 15 -24.57 13.22 6.28
C MET A 15 -24.65 14.07 7.55
N CYS A 16 -24.20 15.32 7.45
CA CYS A 16 -24.47 16.35 8.44
C CYS A 16 -25.73 17.11 8.02
N ILE A 17 -26.70 17.21 8.93
CA ILE A 17 -27.91 18.01 8.75
C ILE A 17 -27.91 19.12 9.80
N VAL A 18 -28.03 20.37 9.35
CA VAL A 18 -28.17 21.54 10.21
C VAL A 18 -29.53 22.15 9.95
N GLN A 19 -30.38 22.21 10.97
CA GLN A 19 -31.72 22.75 10.88
C GLN A 19 -31.86 23.99 11.76
N THR A 20 -32.38 25.06 11.16
CA THR A 20 -32.79 26.29 11.85
C THR A 20 -34.30 26.48 11.69
N TYR A 21 -34.85 27.53 12.30
CA TYR A 21 -36.26 27.89 12.10
C TYR A 21 -36.58 28.25 10.63
N ALA A 22 -35.61 28.79 9.89
CA ALA A 22 -35.82 29.31 8.54
C ALA A 22 -35.46 28.31 7.43
N SER A 23 -34.54 27.37 7.69
CA SER A 23 -34.00 26.49 6.64
C SER A 23 -33.35 25.22 7.18
N ILE A 24 -33.13 24.27 6.26
CA ILE A 24 -32.38 23.03 6.48
C ILE A 24 -31.24 22.99 5.47
N ASP A 25 -30.02 22.77 5.95
CA ASP A 25 -28.85 22.50 5.13
C ASP A 25 -28.34 21.07 5.37
N ARG A 26 -27.85 20.42 4.32
CA ARG A 26 -27.38 19.03 4.35
C ARG A 26 -26.12 18.87 3.52
N LYS A 27 -25.12 18.19 4.08
CA LYS A 27 -23.90 17.84 3.35
C LYS A 27 -23.45 16.44 3.69
N SER A 28 -23.09 15.66 2.67
CA SER A 28 -22.57 14.30 2.80
C SER A 28 -21.08 14.24 2.55
N ALA A 29 -20.40 13.33 3.24
CA ALA A 29 -19.00 12.98 3.03
C ALA A 29 -18.76 11.49 3.32
N LYS A 30 -17.87 10.88 2.54
CA LYS A 30 -17.46 9.49 2.74
C LYS A 30 -16.42 9.39 3.85
N LEU A 31 -16.67 8.51 4.82
CA LEU A 31 -15.70 8.10 5.83
C LEU A 31 -15.19 6.69 5.50
N LYS A 32 -13.88 6.50 5.45
CA LYS A 32 -13.23 5.19 5.29
C LYS A 32 -12.38 4.89 6.53
N ILE A 33 -12.69 3.79 7.21
CA ILE A 33 -11.87 3.30 8.33
C ILE A 33 -10.79 2.39 7.79
N ILE A 34 -9.55 2.62 8.22
CA ILE A 34 -8.39 1.82 7.84
C ILE A 34 -7.70 1.22 9.06
N VAL A 35 -7.11 0.05 8.88
CA VAL A 35 -6.11 -0.54 9.78
C VAL A 35 -4.78 -0.44 9.05
N ARG A 36 -3.83 0.30 9.64
CA ARG A 36 -2.48 0.44 9.09
C ARG A 36 -1.73 -0.87 9.23
N GLU A 37 -0.80 -1.10 8.32
CA GLU A 37 0.04 -2.30 8.32
C GLU A 37 0.89 -2.40 9.60
N SER A 38 1.02 -3.61 10.13
CA SER A 38 1.90 -3.93 11.26
C SER A 38 3.36 -3.98 10.84
N LYS A 39 3.63 -4.34 9.58
CA LYS A 39 4.96 -4.41 8.99
C LYS A 39 4.91 -4.03 7.51
N PHE A 40 5.92 -3.31 7.06
CA PHE A 40 6.12 -2.92 5.66
C PHE A 40 7.60 -3.03 5.30
N ASP A 41 7.94 -4.08 4.53
CA ASP A 41 9.31 -4.47 4.20
C ASP A 41 9.55 -4.43 2.69
N LEU A 42 10.78 -4.06 2.34
CA LEU A 42 11.32 -4.12 0.99
C LEU A 42 12.70 -4.79 1.08
N SER A 43 12.92 -5.81 0.26
CA SER A 43 14.20 -6.52 0.15
C SER A 43 14.52 -6.86 -1.30
N TYR A 44 15.81 -7.02 -1.60
CA TYR A 44 16.27 -7.55 -2.88
C TYR A 44 17.40 -8.54 -2.67
N TYR A 45 17.56 -9.49 -3.59
CA TYR A 45 18.66 -10.46 -3.59
C TYR A 45 19.01 -10.90 -5.01
N LEU A 46 20.30 -11.21 -5.23
CA LEU A 46 20.79 -11.77 -6.48
C LEU A 46 20.53 -13.28 -6.48
N ASN A 47 19.82 -13.76 -7.50
CA ASN A 47 19.59 -15.16 -7.77
C ASN A 47 20.81 -15.76 -8.49
N GLY A 48 20.99 -17.09 -8.36
CA GLY A 48 22.08 -17.82 -9.03
C GLY A 48 22.01 -17.84 -10.55
N ASP A 49 20.89 -17.40 -11.14
CA ASP A 49 20.66 -17.33 -12.59
C ASP A 49 20.91 -15.94 -13.20
N GLY A 50 21.48 -15.01 -12.43
CA GLY A 50 21.82 -13.66 -12.89
C GLY A 50 20.67 -12.65 -12.81
N TYR A 51 19.52 -13.04 -12.26
CA TYR A 51 18.40 -12.13 -11.97
C TYR A 51 18.48 -11.60 -10.55
N ILE A 52 17.99 -10.39 -10.34
CA ILE A 52 17.73 -9.83 -9.02
C ILE A 52 16.23 -9.95 -8.76
N THR A 53 15.85 -10.55 -7.65
CA THR A 53 14.46 -10.51 -7.17
C THR A 53 14.30 -9.35 -6.22
N VAL A 54 13.25 -8.57 -6.41
CA VAL A 54 12.78 -7.54 -5.50
C VAL A 54 11.47 -8.01 -4.89
N ASP A 55 11.43 -8.05 -3.57
CA ASP A 55 10.29 -8.51 -2.79
C ASP A 55 9.78 -7.38 -1.89
N CYS A 56 8.48 -7.13 -1.95
CA CYS A 56 7.80 -6.15 -1.10
C CYS A 56 6.59 -6.76 -0.42
N HIS A 57 6.46 -6.52 0.88
CA HIS A 57 5.44 -7.13 1.73
C HIS A 57 4.80 -6.13 2.68
N ALA A 58 3.49 -6.21 2.85
CA ALA A 58 2.76 -5.53 3.93
C ALA A 58 1.81 -6.48 4.66
N ARG A 59 1.75 -6.35 5.99
CA ARG A 59 1.00 -7.27 6.87
C ARG A 59 -0.05 -6.59 7.70
N ASP A 60 -1.12 -7.31 8.03
CA ASP A 60 -2.19 -6.89 8.93
C ASP A 60 -2.82 -5.53 8.57
N ILE A 61 -3.08 -5.31 7.28
CA ILE A 61 -3.62 -4.04 6.74
C ILE A 61 -5.05 -4.24 6.24
N SER A 62 -5.90 -3.22 6.42
CA SER A 62 -7.28 -3.27 5.91
C SER A 62 -7.77 -1.86 5.55
N PRO A 63 -8.59 -1.69 4.50
CA PRO A 63 -9.00 -2.68 3.50
C PRO A 63 -7.82 -3.15 2.62
N LEU A 64 -8.09 -4.01 1.63
CA LEU A 64 -7.08 -4.52 0.70
C LEU A 64 -6.27 -3.35 0.09
N PRO A 65 -4.95 -3.28 0.33
CA PRO A 65 -4.11 -2.22 -0.22
C PRO A 65 -3.61 -2.55 -1.62
N GLU A 66 -3.05 -1.55 -2.28
CA GLU A 66 -2.27 -1.69 -3.51
C GLU A 66 -0.78 -1.54 -3.21
N LEU A 67 0.03 -2.45 -3.77
CA LEU A 67 1.48 -2.37 -3.75
C LEU A 67 2.00 -2.10 -5.17
N GLN A 68 3.06 -1.28 -5.28
CA GLN A 68 3.78 -1.03 -6.53
C GLN A 68 5.28 -0.96 -6.26
N ILE A 69 6.10 -1.53 -7.15
CA ILE A 69 7.55 -1.34 -7.12
C ILE A 69 7.94 -0.29 -8.15
N ARG A 70 8.89 0.58 -7.78
CA ARG A 70 9.56 1.49 -8.71
C ARG A 70 11.06 1.28 -8.67
N ILE A 71 11.69 1.40 -9.83
CA ILE A 71 13.14 1.41 -9.98
C ILE A 71 13.50 2.73 -10.65
N ASN A 72 14.36 3.54 -10.04
CA ASN A 72 14.74 4.87 -10.52
C ASN A 72 13.54 5.75 -10.90
N TYR A 73 12.50 5.73 -10.06
CA TYR A 73 11.22 6.44 -10.24
C TYR A 73 10.28 5.90 -11.33
N GLU A 74 10.70 4.91 -12.11
CA GLU A 74 9.85 4.27 -13.12
C GLU A 74 9.09 3.08 -12.52
N LEU A 75 7.85 2.89 -12.97
CA LEU A 75 7.03 1.74 -12.56
C LEU A 75 7.67 0.45 -13.08
N PHE A 76 7.91 -0.48 -12.17
CA PHE A 76 8.47 -1.77 -12.50
C PHE A 76 7.35 -2.80 -12.65
N GLU A 77 7.40 -3.59 -13.71
CA GLU A 77 6.45 -4.68 -13.91
C GLU A 77 6.70 -5.77 -12.88
N THR A 78 5.66 -6.09 -12.11
CA THR A 78 5.73 -7.08 -11.03
C THR A 78 4.94 -8.31 -11.40
N GLU A 79 5.50 -9.47 -11.07
CA GLU A 79 4.84 -10.76 -11.22
C GLU A 79 4.42 -11.23 -9.82
N ASN A 80 3.35 -12.01 -9.71
CA ASN A 80 2.96 -12.66 -8.44
C ASN A 80 2.44 -11.72 -7.34
N LEU A 81 1.49 -10.82 -7.65
CA LEU A 81 0.67 -10.21 -6.61
C LEU A 81 -0.07 -11.32 -5.84
N LYS A 82 0.25 -11.43 -4.55
CA LYS A 82 -0.44 -12.33 -3.62
C LYS A 82 -1.13 -11.49 -2.56
N SER A 83 -2.39 -11.80 -2.34
CA SER A 83 -3.15 -11.24 -1.22
C SER A 83 -3.86 -12.38 -0.51
N VAL A 84 -3.71 -12.42 0.81
CA VAL A 84 -4.37 -13.40 1.66
C VAL A 84 -5.05 -12.63 2.78
N GLN A 85 -6.35 -12.85 2.96
CA GLN A 85 -7.11 -12.30 4.08
C GLN A 85 -7.07 -13.29 5.24
N GLY A 86 -6.62 -12.84 6.41
CA GLY A 86 -6.69 -13.63 7.64
C GLY A 86 -8.09 -13.65 8.24
N GLU A 87 -8.32 -14.55 9.19
CA GLU A 87 -9.60 -14.65 9.93
C GLU A 87 -9.96 -13.36 10.69
N ASN A 88 -8.97 -12.54 11.03
CA ASN A 88 -9.13 -11.22 11.63
C ASN A 88 -9.63 -10.14 10.64
N GLY A 89 -9.85 -10.50 9.37
CA GLY A 89 -10.29 -9.60 8.31
C GLY A 89 -9.19 -8.68 7.75
N LEU A 90 -7.94 -8.84 8.20
CA LEU A 90 -6.79 -8.08 7.73
C LEU A 90 -6.07 -8.81 6.59
N TYR A 91 -5.46 -8.05 5.70
CA TYR A 91 -4.77 -8.54 4.53
C TYR A 91 -3.27 -8.63 4.78
N ASN A 92 -2.67 -9.71 4.29
CA ASN A 92 -1.25 -9.83 4.04
C ASN A 92 -1.06 -9.80 2.52
N VAL A 93 -0.32 -8.80 2.04
CA VAL A 93 -0.08 -8.58 0.62
C VAL A 93 1.41 -8.65 0.31
N SER A 94 1.74 -9.21 -0.84
CA SER A 94 3.10 -9.22 -1.36
C SER A 94 3.13 -9.08 -2.86
N ILE A 95 4.12 -8.35 -3.36
CA ILE A 95 4.49 -8.31 -4.76
C ILE A 95 5.97 -8.63 -4.90
N SER A 96 6.30 -9.31 -5.98
CA SER A 96 7.67 -9.64 -6.32
C SER A 96 7.93 -9.22 -7.76
N GLY A 97 9.17 -9.01 -8.11
CA GLY A 97 9.53 -8.82 -9.51
C GLY A 97 10.98 -9.18 -9.75
N ARG A 98 11.29 -9.58 -10.98
CA ARG A 98 12.60 -10.11 -11.35
C ARG A 98 13.18 -9.23 -12.45
N ILE A 99 14.37 -8.69 -12.23
CA ILE A 99 15.10 -7.88 -13.20
C ILE A 99 16.44 -8.52 -13.48
N ARG A 100 16.91 -8.52 -14.72
CA ARG A 100 18.26 -9.01 -14.99
C ARG A 100 19.30 -8.06 -14.38
N LYS A 101 20.37 -8.60 -13.79
CA LYS A 101 21.43 -7.79 -13.18
C LYS A 101 22.04 -6.77 -14.16
N ASP A 102 22.21 -7.14 -15.42
CA ASP A 102 22.79 -6.27 -16.46
C ASP A 102 21.87 -5.14 -16.92
N GLN A 103 20.57 -5.22 -16.63
CA GLN A 103 19.60 -4.15 -16.91
C GLN A 103 19.51 -3.13 -15.76
N LEU A 104 20.08 -3.44 -14.60
CA LEU A 104 20.03 -2.58 -13.43
C LEU A 104 21.32 -1.78 -13.29
N GLU A 105 21.28 -0.53 -13.75
CA GLU A 105 22.42 0.39 -13.64
C GLU A 105 22.72 0.72 -12.17
N SER A 106 23.98 0.57 -11.76
CA SER A 106 24.41 0.87 -10.39
C SER A 106 24.90 2.31 -10.28
N PRO A 107 24.46 3.10 -9.27
CA PRO A 107 23.47 2.74 -8.25
C PRO A 107 22.03 2.88 -8.76
N ALA A 108 21.14 1.95 -8.34
CA ALA A 108 19.71 2.05 -8.62
C ALA A 108 18.90 2.21 -7.34
N MET A 109 17.93 3.11 -7.34
CA MET A 109 16.97 3.28 -6.26
C MET A 109 15.77 2.37 -6.48
N ILE A 110 15.51 1.48 -5.53
CA ILE A 110 14.35 0.59 -5.52
C ILE A 110 13.39 1.10 -4.47
N GLU A 111 12.15 1.37 -4.86
CA GLU A 111 11.08 1.81 -3.98
C GLU A 111 9.92 0.82 -4.02
N CYS A 112 9.26 0.62 -2.88
CA CYS A 112 7.94 0.02 -2.82
C CYS A 112 6.95 1.03 -2.25
N LEU A 113 5.83 1.18 -2.93
CA LEU A 113 4.73 2.06 -2.60
C LEU A 113 3.57 1.23 -2.10
N LEU A 114 2.99 1.65 -0.98
CA LEU A 114 1.77 1.10 -0.41
C LEU A 114 0.71 2.19 -0.41
N SER A 115 -0.49 1.88 -0.89
CA SER A 115 -1.63 2.78 -0.83
C SER A 115 -2.92 2.04 -0.50
N ILE A 116 -3.87 2.75 0.11
CA ILE A 116 -5.22 2.23 0.34
C ILE A 116 -6.19 2.98 -0.60
N PRO A 117 -6.89 2.26 -1.49
CA PRO A 117 -7.84 2.87 -2.42
C PRO A 117 -8.89 3.74 -1.71
N GLU A 118 -9.29 4.83 -2.37
CA GLU A 118 -10.29 5.78 -1.88
C GLU A 118 -9.88 6.51 -0.59
N THR A 119 -8.58 6.53 -0.28
CA THR A 119 -8.01 7.28 0.85
C THR A 119 -6.76 8.03 0.40
N ASN A 120 -6.28 8.94 1.24
CA ASN A 120 -4.98 9.58 1.08
C ASN A 120 -3.86 8.82 1.85
N TYR A 121 -4.13 7.62 2.34
CA TYR A 121 -3.13 6.82 3.05
C TYR A 121 -2.13 6.24 2.06
N ASN A 122 -0.89 6.69 2.15
CA ASN A 122 0.22 6.19 1.37
C ASN A 122 1.47 6.03 2.25
N LYS A 123 2.29 5.03 1.92
CA LYS A 123 3.60 4.79 2.52
C LYS A 123 4.60 4.34 1.48
N ARG A 124 5.87 4.55 1.79
CA ARG A 124 6.98 4.23 0.91
C ARG A 124 8.15 3.66 1.69
N ARG A 125 8.76 2.61 1.14
CA ARG A 125 10.05 2.06 1.57
C ARG A 125 10.99 2.13 0.38
N SER A 126 12.26 2.46 0.64
CA SER A 126 13.28 2.58 -0.39
C SER A 126 14.57 1.92 0.05
N THR A 127 15.30 1.38 -0.91
CA THR A 127 16.65 0.84 -0.73
C THR A 127 17.48 1.14 -1.98
N THR A 128 18.79 1.09 -1.87
CA THR A 128 19.71 1.37 -2.98
C THR A 128 20.46 0.10 -3.34
N TYR A 129 20.34 -0.30 -4.60
CA TYR A 129 21.13 -1.36 -5.18
C TYR A 129 22.51 -0.83 -5.57
N TYR A 130 23.54 -1.55 -5.13
CA TYR A 130 24.92 -1.37 -5.58
C TYR A 130 25.36 -2.63 -6.31
N GLY A 131 25.58 -2.51 -7.61
CA GLY A 131 26.20 -3.55 -8.41
C GLY A 131 27.66 -3.68 -7.99
N LYS A 132 28.06 -4.89 -7.58
CA LYS A 132 29.50 -5.18 -7.49
C LYS A 132 30.08 -5.11 -8.89
N SER A 133 30.91 -4.09 -9.11
CA SER A 133 31.87 -3.95 -10.21
C SER A 133 32.88 -5.08 -10.20
#